data_AF-A0A254RM04-F1
#
_entry.id   AF-A0A254RM04-F1
#
_cell.length_a   1.000
_cell.length_b   1.000
_cell.length_c   1.000
_cell.angle_alpha   90.00
_cell.angle_beta   90.00
_cell.angle_gamma   90.00
#
_symmetry.space_group_name_H-M   'P 1'
#
loop_
_entity.id
_entity.type
_entity.pdbx_description
1 polymer ?
#
loop_
_entity_poly.entity_id
_entity_poly.type
_entity_poly.pdbx_seq_one_letter_code
_entity_poly.pdbx_strand_id
1 'polypeptide(L)'
;MLGIKKYTKRLKVHHYIVFAVVIAIGIFNAVTALTPVIQQRELEKNIALSFEKWWQEEGMPQFKVIGLPVNDSARAIEFEQYRERVLSAGKSFDTEERIKSKRKEFREWWEIGGGKEQYTKEHGVYPKEAQFERELNKFIKKYTDQFPRYAMAFVPKDSEYERLFTCWLLFPSWPSFALFALLFLFAYARLSDRWGVIASLGMFLALAIFGGCVIDFFTATSFFSPHVAERYMGASIAIAFMLGATAFGNSPGNVSPIIRGIAILGVILDVTVNWIVNSGIFGAVGFASILFFGLGVLAGIKIPARRKSLAEQRKDALEMRMQRTAQRNITAERHVKTREKIDEGFSEAQKGHYDAAKICLCQAMTALLQEQPLDHETLKKFAERIVSPSLFIDVTSTQWIEWGGTAKSRGCMDAALSLLEKGLALEKDPKIARRALYSVGEIRIRYGIEPDEGKQRLEKVIELGDGDLLATQAKRMLEKTGV
;
A
#
# COMPACT_ATOMS: atom_id res chain seq x y z
N MET A 1 -9.95 0.65 9.34
CA MET A 1 -9.84 -0.69 8.70
C MET A 1 -10.00 -0.73 7.16
N LEU A 2 -10.56 0.28 6.50
CA LEU A 2 -10.74 0.30 5.02
C LEU A 2 -9.45 0.48 4.19
N GLY A 3 -8.37 1.00 4.77
CA GLY A 3 -7.08 1.20 4.08
C GLY A 3 -6.30 -0.10 3.82
N ILE A 4 -6.31 -1.05 4.76
CA ILE A 4 -5.49 -2.27 4.70
C ILE A 4 -6.00 -3.24 3.62
N LYS A 5 -7.33 -3.41 3.50
CA LYS A 5 -7.96 -4.26 2.45
C LYS A 5 -7.73 -3.74 1.03
N LYS A 6 -7.46 -2.44 0.84
CA LYS A 6 -7.12 -1.85 -0.47
C LYS A 6 -5.67 -2.13 -0.87
N TYR A 7 -4.77 -2.23 0.10
CA TYR A 7 -3.36 -2.57 -0.12
C TYR A 7 -3.16 -4.05 -0.44
N THR A 8 -3.86 -4.95 0.25
CA THR A 8 -3.72 -6.40 -0.01
C THR A 8 -4.25 -6.83 -1.39
N LYS A 9 -5.25 -6.14 -1.96
CA LYS A 9 -5.74 -6.38 -3.33
C LYS A 9 -4.78 -5.98 -4.46
N ARG A 10 -3.65 -5.34 -4.16
CA ARG A 10 -2.64 -4.92 -5.16
C ARG A 10 -1.33 -5.71 -5.09
N LEU A 11 -1.17 -6.61 -4.12
CA LEU A 11 0.05 -7.40 -3.99
C LEU A 11 0.09 -8.52 -5.03
N LYS A 12 1.15 -8.53 -5.83
CA LYS A 12 1.46 -9.59 -6.81
C LYS A 12 2.20 -10.74 -6.14
N VAL A 13 2.18 -11.95 -6.73
CA VAL A 13 2.82 -13.17 -6.19
C VAL A 13 4.27 -12.95 -5.72
N HIS A 14 5.08 -12.20 -6.48
CA HIS A 14 6.46 -11.91 -6.10
C HIS A 14 6.62 -11.07 -4.83
N HIS A 15 5.60 -10.30 -4.41
CA HIS A 15 5.64 -9.60 -3.12
C HIS A 15 5.54 -10.59 -1.96
N TYR A 16 4.72 -11.63 -2.10
CA TYR A 16 4.58 -12.69 -1.09
C TYR A 16 5.85 -13.54 -1.00
N ILE A 17 6.49 -13.83 -2.14
CA ILE A 17 7.77 -14.54 -2.18
C ILE A 17 8.84 -13.72 -1.45
N VAL A 18 8.99 -12.44 -1.78
CA VAL A 18 9.97 -11.57 -1.12
C VAL A 18 9.66 -11.41 0.37
N PHE A 19 8.39 -11.29 0.75
CA PHE A 19 7.99 -11.25 2.16
C PHE A 19 8.41 -12.52 2.91
N ALA A 20 8.19 -13.71 2.32
CA ALA A 20 8.63 -14.98 2.90
C ALA A 20 10.16 -15.06 3.04
N VAL A 21 10.92 -14.56 2.05
CA VAL A 21 12.38 -14.50 2.11
C VAL A 21 12.86 -13.57 3.25
N VAL A 22 12.24 -12.39 3.41
CA VAL A 22 12.58 -11.46 4.50
C VAL A 22 12.31 -12.12 5.86
N ILE A 23 11.19 -12.84 6.01
CA ILE A 23 10.90 -13.60 7.24
C ILE A 23 11.94 -14.69 7.46
N ALA A 24 12.35 -15.43 6.43
CA ALA A 24 13.37 -16.47 6.55
C ALA A 24 14.72 -15.89 7.00
N ILE A 25 15.13 -14.73 6.44
CA ILE A 25 16.32 -13.99 6.89
C ILE A 25 16.14 -13.55 8.35
N GLY A 26 14.96 -13.09 8.74
CA GLY A 26 14.66 -12.70 10.12
C GLY A 26 14.75 -13.84 11.12
N ILE A 27 14.18 -15.00 10.78
CA ILE A 27 14.29 -16.22 11.60
C ILE A 27 15.74 -16.63 11.69
N PHE A 28 16.46 -16.65 10.57
CA PHE A 28 17.88 -16.99 10.57
C PHE A 28 18.68 -16.02 11.45
N ASN A 29 18.45 -14.71 11.34
CA ASN A 29 19.11 -13.68 12.13
C ASN A 29 18.79 -13.78 13.64
N ALA A 30 17.52 -14.08 13.96
CA ALA A 30 17.07 -14.29 15.34
C ALA A 30 17.68 -15.56 15.94
N VAL A 31 17.71 -16.66 15.18
CA VAL A 31 18.37 -17.91 15.59
C VAL A 31 19.86 -17.65 15.80
N THR A 32 20.54 -16.97 14.87
CA THR A 32 21.97 -16.66 14.98
C THR A 32 22.31 -15.81 16.19
N ALA A 33 21.46 -14.85 16.56
CA ALA A 33 21.67 -13.98 17.71
C ALA A 33 21.21 -14.60 19.05
N LEU A 34 20.07 -15.28 19.10
CA LEU A 34 19.43 -15.71 20.36
C LEU A 34 19.87 -17.09 20.84
N THR A 35 20.06 -18.06 19.94
CA THR A 35 20.44 -19.42 20.37
C THR A 35 21.75 -19.51 21.17
N PRO A 36 22.83 -18.73 20.91
CA PRO A 36 24.05 -18.79 21.72
C PRO A 36 23.76 -18.28 23.13
N VAL A 37 22.94 -17.22 23.25
CA VAL A 37 22.50 -16.63 24.52
C VAL A 37 21.60 -17.59 25.29
N ILE A 38 20.67 -18.27 24.62
CA ILE A 38 19.78 -19.27 25.25
C ILE A 38 20.60 -20.44 25.77
N GLN A 39 21.49 -20.99 24.95
CA GLN A 39 22.36 -22.10 25.34
C GLN A 39 23.33 -21.70 26.46
N GLN A 40 23.83 -20.46 26.46
CA GLN A 40 24.65 -19.92 27.54
C GLN A 40 23.85 -19.80 28.84
N ARG A 41 22.61 -19.33 28.79
CA ARG A 41 21.73 -19.28 29.97
C ARG A 41 21.39 -20.67 30.50
N GLU A 42 21.16 -21.64 29.62
CA GLU A 42 20.95 -23.03 30.03
C GLU A 42 22.21 -23.62 30.66
N LEU A 43 23.40 -23.33 30.10
CA LEU A 43 24.67 -23.71 30.69
C LEU A 43 24.86 -23.09 32.07
N GLU A 44 24.64 -21.79 32.22
CA GLU A 44 24.76 -21.08 33.50
C GLU A 44 23.77 -21.62 34.54
N LYS A 45 22.53 -21.92 34.13
CA LYS A 45 21.55 -22.59 34.98
C LYS A 45 22.02 -23.99 35.39
N ASN A 46 22.60 -24.75 34.47
CA ASN A 46 23.13 -26.08 34.76
C ASN A 46 24.36 -26.02 35.67
N ILE A 47 25.25 -25.03 35.50
CA ILE A 47 26.39 -24.76 36.38
C ILE A 47 25.89 -24.42 37.79
N ALA A 48 24.87 -23.58 37.92
CA ALA A 48 24.27 -23.27 39.22
C ALA A 48 23.66 -24.50 39.89
N LEU A 49 22.91 -25.32 39.14
CA LEU A 49 22.33 -26.55 39.68
C LEU A 49 23.37 -27.60 40.06
N SER A 50 24.42 -27.77 39.24
CA SER A 50 25.50 -28.72 39.51
C SER A 50 26.38 -28.27 40.67
N PHE A 51 26.67 -26.97 40.75
CA PHE A 51 27.37 -26.40 41.88
C PHE A 51 26.55 -26.55 43.16
N GLU A 52 25.24 -26.29 43.13
CA GLU A 52 24.40 -26.44 44.31
C GLU A 52 24.41 -27.88 44.82
N LYS A 53 24.27 -28.84 43.91
CA LYS A 53 24.34 -30.25 44.25
C LYS A 53 25.70 -30.61 44.88
N TRP A 54 26.80 -30.22 44.23
CA TRP A 54 28.15 -30.45 44.74
C TRP A 54 28.39 -29.75 46.09
N TRP A 55 27.91 -28.52 46.25
CA TRP A 55 28.06 -27.73 47.47
C TRP A 55 27.35 -28.39 48.65
N GLN A 56 26.15 -28.94 48.45
CA GLN A 56 25.42 -29.64 49.50
C GLN A 56 25.99 -31.03 49.82
N GLU A 57 26.45 -31.77 48.80
CA GLU A 57 26.89 -33.16 48.95
C GLU A 57 28.36 -33.27 49.40
N GLU A 58 29.25 -32.38 48.95
CA GLU A 58 30.70 -32.50 49.13
C GLU A 58 31.36 -31.21 49.63
N GLY A 59 31.05 -30.05 49.03
CA GLY A 59 31.73 -28.78 49.32
C GLY A 59 31.53 -28.27 50.74
N MET A 60 30.28 -28.15 51.20
CA MET A 60 29.94 -27.71 52.55
C MET A 60 30.48 -28.67 53.63
N PRO A 61 30.34 -30.01 53.50
CA PRO A 61 30.99 -30.95 54.40
C PRO A 61 32.51 -30.79 54.48
N GLN A 62 33.21 -30.61 53.35
CA GLN A 62 34.67 -30.43 53.32
C GLN A 62 35.10 -29.12 54.01
N PHE A 63 34.38 -28.01 53.77
CA PHE A 63 34.66 -26.73 54.44
C PHE A 63 34.47 -26.84 55.95
N LYS A 64 33.43 -27.57 56.42
CA LYS A 64 33.21 -27.84 57.84
C LYS A 64 34.34 -28.68 58.45
N VAL A 65 34.85 -29.67 57.73
CA VAL A 65 35.95 -30.54 58.19
C VAL A 65 37.29 -29.78 58.28
N ILE A 66 37.54 -28.84 57.35
CA ILE A 66 38.78 -28.05 57.29
C ILE A 66 38.71 -26.80 58.20
N GLY A 67 37.56 -26.53 58.82
CA GLY A 67 37.37 -25.41 59.75
C GLY A 67 37.16 -24.05 59.06
N LEU A 68 36.79 -24.05 57.78
CA LEU A 68 36.49 -22.84 57.03
C LEU A 68 35.05 -22.37 57.26
N PRO A 69 34.78 -21.05 57.26
CA PRO A 69 33.43 -20.53 57.44
C PRO A 69 32.54 -20.87 56.24
N VAL A 70 31.44 -21.57 56.50
CA VAL A 70 30.36 -21.81 55.53
C VAL A 70 29.38 -20.63 55.58
N ASN A 71 29.78 -19.51 54.99
CA ASN A 71 28.93 -18.33 54.85
C ASN A 71 28.66 -18.06 53.36
N ASP A 72 27.65 -17.23 53.08
CA ASP A 72 27.22 -16.93 51.71
C ASP A 72 28.33 -16.29 50.86
N SER A 73 29.27 -15.59 51.48
CA SER A 73 30.43 -15.02 50.78
C SER A 73 31.42 -16.08 50.31
N ALA A 74 31.75 -17.09 51.14
CA ALA A 74 32.61 -18.20 50.72
C ALA A 74 31.96 -19.03 49.61
N ARG A 75 30.65 -19.29 49.71
CA ARG A 75 29.87 -19.97 48.68
C ARG A 75 29.88 -19.21 47.35
N ALA A 76 29.74 -17.88 47.38
CA ALA A 76 29.76 -17.06 46.17
C ALA A 76 31.14 -17.06 45.48
N ILE A 77 32.23 -17.02 46.25
CA ILE A 77 33.60 -17.08 45.71
C ILE A 77 33.86 -18.44 45.06
N GLU A 78 33.48 -19.54 45.72
CA GLU A 78 33.62 -20.89 45.16
C GLU A 78 32.73 -21.12 43.94
N PHE A 79 31.54 -20.53 43.91
CA PHE A 79 30.66 -20.57 42.75
C PHE A 79 31.32 -19.91 41.52
N GLU A 80 31.92 -18.73 41.69
CA GLU A 80 32.61 -18.06 40.58
C GLU A 80 33.84 -18.86 40.10
N GLN A 81 34.64 -19.41 41.01
CA GLN A 81 35.77 -20.27 40.63
C GLN A 81 35.32 -21.57 39.95
N TYR A 82 34.19 -22.14 40.36
CA TYR A 82 33.59 -23.30 39.72
C TYR A 82 33.06 -22.93 38.32
N ARG A 83 32.36 -21.80 38.20
CA ARG A 83 31.86 -21.25 36.94
C ARG A 83 33.00 -20.98 35.95
N GLU A 84 34.07 -20.33 36.38
CA GLU A 84 35.26 -20.07 35.56
C GLU A 84 35.93 -21.36 35.09
N ARG A 85 36.05 -22.39 35.95
CA ARG A 85 36.58 -23.70 35.55
C ARG A 85 35.73 -24.38 34.48
N VAL A 86 34.40 -24.34 34.61
CA VAL A 86 33.50 -24.95 33.62
C VAL A 86 33.51 -24.19 32.29
N LEU A 87 33.58 -22.85 32.33
CA LEU A 87 33.63 -22.01 31.13
C LEU A 87 34.97 -22.12 30.40
N SER A 88 36.08 -22.13 31.13
CA SER A 88 37.45 -22.27 30.59
C SER A 88 37.72 -23.64 29.96
N ALA A 89 36.99 -24.68 30.36
CA ALA A 89 36.99 -26.00 29.71
C ALA A 89 36.28 -26.02 28.32
N GLY A 90 36.00 -24.86 27.72
CA GLY A 90 35.47 -24.73 26.35
C GLY A 90 33.95 -24.84 26.22
N LYS A 91 33.21 -24.80 27.34
CA LYS A 91 31.75 -24.98 27.33
C LYS A 91 30.94 -23.72 27.05
N SER A 92 31.51 -22.51 27.05
CA SER A 92 30.76 -21.28 26.71
C SER A 92 30.09 -21.41 25.34
N PHE A 93 28.83 -21.02 25.21
CA PHE A 93 28.09 -21.01 23.95
C PHE A 93 28.12 -19.64 23.25
N ASP A 94 28.65 -18.61 23.92
CA ASP A 94 28.91 -17.32 23.28
C ASP A 94 30.00 -17.47 22.21
N THR A 95 29.64 -17.09 20.98
CA THR A 95 30.48 -17.28 19.81
C THR A 95 31.67 -16.32 19.78
N GLU A 96 31.51 -15.10 20.31
CA GLU A 96 32.61 -14.13 20.40
C GLU A 96 33.59 -14.51 21.50
N GLU A 97 33.09 -14.94 22.66
CA GLU A 97 33.92 -15.50 23.73
C GLU A 97 34.66 -16.75 23.28
N ARG A 98 34.03 -17.64 22.50
CA ARG A 98 34.68 -18.82 21.93
C ARG A 98 35.77 -18.46 20.94
N ILE A 99 35.54 -17.52 20.03
CA ILE A 99 36.57 -17.06 19.10
C ILE A 99 37.73 -16.41 19.88
N LYS A 100 37.44 -15.61 20.91
CA LYS A 100 38.45 -15.00 21.79
C LYS A 100 39.25 -16.06 22.57
N SER A 101 38.57 -17.06 23.10
CA SER A 101 39.17 -18.22 23.77
C SER A 101 40.07 -19.01 22.80
N LYS A 102 39.60 -19.30 21.58
CA LYS A 102 40.40 -19.97 20.55
C LYS A 102 41.60 -19.15 20.08
N ARG A 103 41.49 -17.82 20.03
CA ARG A 103 42.62 -16.92 19.77
C ARG A 103 43.66 -16.98 20.89
N LYS A 104 43.20 -17.04 22.15
CA LYS A 104 44.08 -17.19 23.31
C LYS A 104 44.77 -18.55 23.32
N GLU A 105 44.02 -19.63 23.10
CA GLU A 105 44.54 -21.01 22.97
C GLU A 105 45.60 -21.11 21.86
N PHE A 106 45.32 -20.52 20.69
CA PHE A 106 46.30 -20.49 19.59
C PHE A 106 47.54 -19.68 19.97
N ARG A 107 47.39 -18.51 20.61
CA ARG A 107 48.52 -17.69 21.04
C ARG A 107 49.37 -18.41 22.08
N GLU A 108 48.76 -19.11 23.04
CA GLU A 108 49.48 -19.91 24.04
C GLU A 108 50.22 -21.08 23.39
N TRP A 109 49.59 -21.79 22.45
CA TRP A 109 50.26 -22.82 21.66
C TRP A 109 51.42 -22.25 20.81
N TRP A 110 51.22 -21.09 20.20
CA TRP A 110 52.21 -20.45 19.34
C TRP A 110 53.44 -19.98 20.11
N GLU A 111 53.23 -19.35 21.27
CA GLU A 111 54.30 -18.74 22.07
C GLU A 111 54.98 -19.74 23.03
N ILE A 112 54.23 -20.70 23.58
CA ILE A 112 54.70 -21.57 24.68
C ILE A 112 54.64 -23.05 24.28
N GLY A 113 53.65 -23.43 23.46
CA GLY A 113 53.38 -24.83 23.09
C GLY A 113 54.19 -25.37 21.90
N GLY A 114 55.21 -24.67 21.42
CA GLY A 114 56.08 -25.15 20.34
C GLY A 114 55.65 -24.76 18.92
N GLY A 115 54.65 -23.87 18.77
CA GLY A 115 54.09 -23.53 17.45
C GLY A 115 55.06 -22.77 16.54
N LYS A 116 55.89 -21.87 17.07
CA LYS A 116 56.94 -21.17 16.30
C LYS A 116 58.03 -22.13 15.81
N GLU A 117 58.41 -23.10 16.64
CA GLU A 117 59.38 -24.14 16.30
C GLU A 117 58.83 -25.06 15.22
N GLN A 118 57.55 -25.43 15.30
CA GLN A 118 56.87 -26.20 14.26
C GLN A 118 56.83 -25.44 12.93
N TYR A 119 56.42 -24.17 12.94
CA TYR A 119 56.41 -23.32 11.74
C TYR A 119 57.80 -23.20 11.11
N THR A 120 58.83 -23.01 11.94
CA THR A 120 60.23 -22.89 11.47
C THR A 120 60.73 -24.19 10.84
N LYS A 121 60.34 -25.35 11.38
CA LYS A 121 60.66 -26.66 10.78
C LYS A 121 59.97 -26.89 9.44
N GLU A 122 58.72 -26.45 9.31
CA GLU A 122 57.92 -26.64 8.09
C GLU A 122 58.29 -25.67 6.96
N HIS A 123 58.72 -24.45 7.31
CA HIS A 123 58.96 -23.38 6.33
C HIS A 123 60.41 -22.88 6.25
N GLY A 124 61.31 -23.41 7.08
CA GLY A 124 62.73 -23.06 7.08
C GLY A 124 63.06 -21.64 7.53
N VAL A 125 62.09 -20.89 8.05
CA VAL A 125 62.23 -19.48 8.45
C VAL A 125 61.46 -19.23 9.75
N TYR A 126 62.03 -18.43 10.65
CA TYR A 126 61.35 -18.03 11.88
C TYR A 126 60.18 -17.08 11.57
N PRO A 127 58.97 -17.32 12.10
CA PRO A 127 57.79 -16.54 11.74
C PRO A 127 57.87 -15.09 12.23
N LYS A 128 57.35 -14.16 11.42
CA LYS A 128 57.09 -12.76 11.83
C LYS A 128 55.61 -12.57 12.18
N GLU A 129 55.25 -11.39 12.67
CA GLU A 129 53.87 -11.07 13.10
C GLU A 129 52.82 -11.34 12.00
N ALA A 130 53.14 -11.03 10.74
CA ALA A 130 52.25 -11.31 9.62
C ALA A 130 51.99 -12.81 9.40
N GLN A 131 52.98 -13.67 9.66
CA GLN A 131 52.81 -15.12 9.58
C GLN A 131 51.99 -15.65 10.77
N PHE A 132 52.19 -15.08 11.97
CA PHE A 132 51.36 -15.40 13.13
C PHE A 132 49.88 -15.07 12.87
N GLU A 133 49.58 -13.87 12.37
CA GLU A 133 48.20 -13.48 12.03
C GLU A 133 47.60 -14.41 10.96
N ARG A 134 48.39 -14.79 9.95
CA ARG A 134 47.93 -15.70 8.90
C ARG A 134 47.59 -17.10 9.43
N GLU A 135 48.44 -17.68 10.26
CA GLU A 135 48.19 -19.02 10.84
C GLU A 135 47.06 -18.98 11.88
N LEU A 136 46.97 -17.91 12.68
CA LEU A 136 45.86 -17.67 13.60
C LEU A 136 44.52 -17.63 12.83
N ASN A 137 44.48 -16.92 11.70
CA ASN A 137 43.28 -16.85 10.86
C ASN A 137 42.90 -18.21 10.28
N LYS A 138 43.88 -19.00 9.80
CA LYS A 138 43.63 -20.38 9.34
C LYS A 138 43.07 -21.27 10.45
N PHE A 139 43.60 -21.15 11.66
CA PHE A 139 43.16 -21.93 12.81
C PHE A 139 41.71 -21.59 13.20
N ILE A 140 41.38 -20.30 13.28
CA ILE A 140 40.01 -19.84 13.57
C ILE A 140 39.04 -20.24 12.44
N LYS A 141 39.48 -20.15 11.18
CA LYS A 141 38.68 -20.63 10.03
C LYS A 141 38.37 -22.11 10.17
N LYS A 142 39.37 -22.97 10.37
CA LYS A 142 39.18 -24.42 10.49
C LYS A 142 38.18 -24.78 11.60
N TYR A 143 38.14 -24.01 12.68
CA TYR A 143 37.17 -24.17 13.76
C TYR A 143 35.75 -23.74 13.34
N THR A 144 35.61 -22.56 12.71
CA THR A 144 34.31 -22.01 12.30
C THR A 144 33.66 -22.80 11.15
N ASP A 145 34.47 -23.41 10.27
CA ASP A 145 34.01 -24.26 9.15
C ASP A 145 33.27 -25.52 9.59
N GLN A 146 33.55 -25.99 10.81
CA GLN A 146 32.89 -27.17 11.37
C GLN A 146 31.41 -26.92 11.66
N PHE A 147 31.01 -25.66 11.78
CA PHE A 147 29.65 -25.27 12.13
C PHE A 147 29.09 -24.34 11.03
N PRO A 148 28.14 -24.79 10.19
CA PRO A 148 27.61 -24.01 9.07
C PRO A 148 27.12 -22.62 9.47
N ARG A 149 26.55 -22.51 10.67
CA ARG A 149 26.10 -21.26 11.26
C ARG A 149 27.24 -20.27 11.54
N TYR A 150 28.38 -20.75 12.03
CA TYR A 150 29.55 -19.90 12.27
C TYR A 150 30.25 -19.55 10.96
N ALA A 151 30.28 -20.47 9.99
CA ALA A 151 30.75 -20.16 8.65
C ALA A 151 29.92 -19.06 7.94
N MET A 152 28.59 -19.04 8.13
CA MET A 152 27.70 -18.07 7.48
C MET A 152 27.64 -16.69 8.16
N ALA A 153 27.83 -16.63 9.48
CA ALA A 153 27.65 -15.40 10.27
C ALA A 153 28.93 -14.92 10.98
N PHE A 154 29.97 -15.76 11.07
CA PHE A 154 31.11 -15.51 11.94
C PHE A 154 32.50 -15.86 11.37
N VAL A 155 32.90 -15.30 10.20
CA VAL A 155 34.33 -15.04 9.90
C VAL A 155 34.50 -13.84 8.95
N PRO A 156 35.01 -12.71 9.45
CA PRO A 156 35.72 -11.77 8.60
C PRO A 156 37.05 -11.38 9.24
N LYS A 157 38.15 -11.78 8.59
CA LYS A 157 39.10 -10.82 8.03
C LYS A 157 40.02 -11.46 7.00
N ASP A 158 40.09 -10.75 5.88
CA ASP A 158 40.87 -10.88 4.64
C ASP A 158 40.89 -12.26 3.98
N SER A 159 40.46 -12.27 2.70
CA SER A 159 40.53 -13.38 1.71
C SER A 159 39.36 -14.37 1.57
N GLU A 160 38.21 -14.17 2.25
CA GLU A 160 37.03 -15.06 2.13
C GLU A 160 35.77 -14.37 1.57
N TYR A 161 35.86 -13.92 0.32
CA TYR A 161 34.78 -13.21 -0.38
C TYR A 161 33.42 -13.94 -0.39
N GLU A 162 33.43 -15.27 -0.39
CA GLU A 162 32.21 -16.09 -0.38
C GLU A 162 31.42 -15.98 0.94
N ARG A 163 32.09 -15.78 2.08
CA ARG A 163 31.45 -15.66 3.41
C ARG A 163 31.12 -14.23 3.78
N LEU A 164 31.84 -13.27 3.20
CA LEU A 164 31.47 -11.86 3.26
C LEU A 164 30.07 -11.65 2.65
N PHE A 165 29.74 -12.37 1.58
CA PHE A 165 28.42 -12.31 0.95
C PHE A 165 27.27 -12.62 1.92
N THR A 166 27.38 -13.69 2.70
CA THR A 166 26.33 -14.10 3.63
C THR A 166 26.26 -13.19 4.85
N CYS A 167 27.40 -12.72 5.37
CA CYS A 167 27.46 -11.80 6.50
C CYS A 167 26.85 -10.42 6.18
N TRP A 168 27.07 -9.90 4.96
CA TRP A 168 26.57 -8.57 4.57
C TRP A 168 25.05 -8.48 4.35
N LEU A 169 24.35 -9.61 4.34
CA LEU A 169 22.89 -9.71 4.29
C LEU A 169 22.25 -9.85 5.69
N LEU A 170 23.04 -10.00 6.74
CA LEU A 170 22.59 -10.13 8.13
C LEU A 170 22.62 -8.78 8.86
N PHE A 171 21.91 -8.68 9.99
CA PHE A 171 21.73 -7.42 10.72
C PHE A 171 22.18 -7.53 12.17
N PRO A 172 22.84 -6.49 12.71
CA PRO A 172 23.45 -6.54 14.05
C PRO A 172 22.43 -6.61 15.19
N SER A 173 21.20 -6.12 14.97
CA SER A 173 20.18 -6.05 16.01
C SER A 173 18.76 -6.23 15.46
N TRP A 174 17.83 -6.63 16.34
CA TRP A 174 16.41 -6.74 16.00
C TRP A 174 15.80 -5.43 15.49
N PRO A 175 16.05 -4.25 16.12
CA PRO A 175 15.59 -2.97 15.57
C PRO A 175 16.08 -2.69 14.15
N SER A 176 17.37 -2.97 13.87
CA SER A 176 17.94 -2.81 12.53
C SER A 176 17.30 -3.76 11.51
N PHE A 177 17.05 -5.01 11.88
CA PHE A 177 16.34 -5.96 11.01
C PHE A 177 14.88 -5.54 10.75
N ALA A 178 14.14 -5.14 11.79
CA ALA A 178 12.75 -4.72 11.64
C ALA A 178 12.63 -3.49 10.74
N LEU A 179 13.54 -2.54 10.89
CA LEU A 179 13.61 -1.35 10.05
C LEU A 179 13.95 -1.71 8.60
N PHE A 180 14.95 -2.57 8.39
CA PHE A 180 15.24 -3.12 7.07
C PHE A 180 14.02 -3.77 6.45
N ALA A 181 13.35 -4.69 7.14
CA ALA A 181 12.22 -5.42 6.61
C ALA A 181 11.11 -4.46 6.13
N LEU A 182 10.78 -3.44 6.94
CA LEU A 182 9.77 -2.45 6.57
C LEU A 182 10.20 -1.59 5.37
N LEU A 183 11.41 -1.03 5.40
CA LEU A 183 11.91 -0.13 4.36
C LEU A 183 12.19 -0.86 3.05
N PHE A 184 12.75 -2.06 3.11
CA PHE A 184 13.01 -2.91 1.96
C PHE A 184 11.73 -3.38 1.29
N LEU A 185 10.74 -3.88 2.05
CA LEU A 185 9.45 -4.28 1.47
C LEU A 185 8.74 -3.09 0.83
N PHE A 186 8.80 -1.91 1.46
CA PHE A 186 8.28 -0.68 0.88
C PHE A 186 8.97 -0.31 -0.42
N ALA A 187 10.31 -0.22 -0.42
CA ALA A 187 11.09 0.15 -1.60
C ALA A 187 10.94 -0.90 -2.72
N TYR A 188 10.97 -2.19 -2.39
CA TYR A 188 10.76 -3.28 -3.32
C TYR A 188 9.37 -3.24 -3.95
N ALA A 189 8.30 -3.02 -3.18
CA ALA A 189 6.95 -2.91 -3.73
C ALA A 189 6.83 -1.76 -4.74
N ARG A 190 7.49 -0.62 -4.48
CA ARG A 190 7.47 0.54 -5.39
C ARG A 190 8.36 0.35 -6.61
N LEU A 191 9.56 -0.20 -6.42
CA LEU A 191 10.52 -0.40 -7.50
C LEU A 191 10.18 -1.60 -8.37
N SER A 192 9.61 -2.68 -7.85
CA SER A 192 9.25 -3.86 -8.66
C SER A 192 8.13 -3.55 -9.67
N ASP A 193 7.18 -2.69 -9.31
CA ASP A 193 6.17 -2.18 -10.23
C ASP A 193 6.77 -1.26 -11.29
N ARG A 194 7.82 -0.52 -10.92
CA ARG A 194 8.44 0.51 -11.76
C ARG A 194 9.56 0.00 -12.65
N TRP A 195 10.53 -0.73 -12.13
CA TRP A 195 11.71 -1.27 -12.83
C TRP A 195 11.55 -2.76 -13.17
N GLY A 196 10.61 -3.45 -12.54
CA GLY A 196 10.46 -4.90 -12.66
C GLY A 196 11.23 -5.67 -11.60
N VAL A 197 10.74 -6.87 -11.28
CA VAL A 197 11.26 -7.74 -10.22
C VAL A 197 12.76 -8.01 -10.35
N ILE A 198 13.21 -8.39 -11.56
CA ILE A 198 14.60 -8.76 -11.82
C ILE A 198 15.54 -7.57 -11.58
N ALA A 199 15.19 -6.39 -12.09
CA ALA A 199 16.00 -5.19 -11.92
C ALA A 199 16.05 -4.75 -10.45
N SER A 200 14.92 -4.78 -9.74
CA SER A 200 14.88 -4.38 -8.33
C SER A 200 15.67 -5.33 -7.42
N LEU A 201 15.53 -6.65 -7.58
CA LEU A 201 16.28 -7.63 -6.81
C LEU A 201 17.76 -7.67 -7.20
N GLY A 202 18.04 -7.61 -8.51
CA GLY A 202 19.42 -7.59 -9.02
C GLY A 202 20.20 -6.38 -8.50
N MET A 203 19.60 -5.20 -8.51
CA MET A 203 20.22 -3.99 -7.94
C MET A 203 20.41 -4.09 -6.43
N PHE A 204 19.43 -4.63 -5.69
CA PHE A 204 19.59 -4.85 -4.26
C PHE A 204 20.77 -5.78 -3.95
N LEU A 205 20.83 -6.94 -4.60
CA LEU A 205 21.91 -7.91 -4.38
C LEU A 205 23.26 -7.34 -4.79
N ALA A 206 23.37 -6.73 -5.98
CA ALA A 206 24.61 -6.13 -6.45
C ALA A 206 25.11 -5.02 -5.52
N LEU A 207 24.21 -4.19 -4.98
CA LEU A 207 24.58 -3.11 -4.06
C LEU A 207 24.83 -3.59 -2.64
N ALA A 208 24.22 -4.69 -2.21
CA ALA A 208 24.55 -5.30 -0.93
C ALA A 208 26.00 -5.84 -0.96
N ILE A 209 26.42 -6.42 -2.09
CA ILE A 209 27.80 -6.87 -2.32
C ILE A 209 28.74 -5.66 -2.43
N PHE A 210 28.46 -4.75 -3.35
CA PHE A 210 29.33 -3.61 -3.63
C PHE A 210 29.43 -2.66 -2.43
N GLY A 211 28.32 -2.46 -1.71
CA GLY A 211 28.29 -1.70 -0.47
C GLY A 211 29.19 -2.29 0.60
N GLY A 212 29.22 -3.62 0.73
CA GLY A 212 30.17 -4.31 1.62
C GLY A 212 31.62 -3.97 1.29
N CYS A 213 32.01 -4.04 0.01
CA CYS A 213 33.36 -3.68 -0.44
C CYS A 213 33.70 -2.20 -0.20
N VAL A 214 32.73 -1.30 -0.42
CA VAL A 214 32.95 0.14 -0.21
C VAL A 214 33.17 0.46 1.26
N ILE A 215 32.42 -0.17 2.15
CA ILE A 215 32.59 0.04 3.59
C ILE A 215 33.93 -0.53 4.06
N ASP A 216 34.32 -1.71 3.56
CA ASP A 216 35.64 -2.30 3.84
C ASP A 216 36.79 -1.38 3.43
N PHE A 217 36.66 -0.71 2.27
CA PHE A 217 37.60 0.32 1.84
C PHE A 217 37.57 1.56 2.74
N PHE A 218 36.40 2.05 3.14
CA PHE A 218 36.29 3.20 4.04
C PHE A 218 36.90 2.91 5.41
N THR A 219 36.66 1.72 5.98
CA THR A 219 37.17 1.33 7.29
C THR A 219 38.68 1.05 7.28
N ALA A 220 39.27 0.76 6.13
CA ALA A 220 40.73 0.70 5.95
C ALA A 220 41.42 2.08 6.05
N THR A 221 40.67 3.18 5.97
CA THR A 221 41.23 4.53 6.17
C THR A 221 41.37 4.87 7.66
N SER A 222 42.40 5.64 8.02
CA SER A 222 42.71 6.01 9.42
C SER A 222 41.57 6.73 10.15
N PHE A 223 40.66 7.37 9.42
CA PHE A 223 39.50 8.09 9.99
C PHE A 223 38.38 7.15 10.47
N PHE A 224 38.26 5.94 9.90
CA PHE A 224 37.21 4.98 10.23
C PHE A 224 37.75 3.64 10.77
N SER A 225 39.06 3.52 11.00
CA SER A 225 39.71 2.28 11.48
C SER A 225 39.24 1.75 12.86
N PRO A 226 38.73 2.58 13.81
CA PRO A 226 38.10 2.07 15.03
C PRO A 226 36.82 1.25 14.80
N HIS A 227 36.22 1.36 13.61
CA HIS A 227 34.91 0.77 13.26
C HIS A 227 35.00 -0.55 12.47
N VAL A 228 36.21 -1.13 12.34
CA VAL A 228 36.54 -2.25 11.45
C VAL A 228 35.95 -3.61 11.91
N ALA A 229 35.35 -3.70 13.10
CA ALA A 229 35.09 -5.00 13.73
C ALA A 229 33.81 -5.74 13.26
N GLU A 230 32.88 -5.10 12.54
CA GLU A 230 31.51 -5.62 12.45
C GLU A 230 31.04 -6.09 11.07
N ARG A 231 30.29 -7.20 11.08
CA ARG A 231 30.11 -8.16 9.98
C ARG A 231 28.91 -7.85 9.08
N TYR A 232 28.16 -6.79 9.39
CA TYR A 232 26.74 -6.63 9.00
C TYR A 232 26.46 -5.32 8.23
N MET A 233 27.24 -5.04 7.19
CA MET A 233 27.39 -3.68 6.66
C MET A 233 26.74 -3.42 5.27
N GLY A 234 26.57 -4.44 4.41
CA GLY A 234 26.18 -4.24 3.01
C GLY A 234 24.71 -3.92 2.76
N ALA A 235 23.78 -4.52 3.52
CA ALA A 235 22.34 -4.36 3.28
C ALA A 235 21.85 -2.92 3.48
N SER A 236 22.40 -2.16 4.45
CA SER A 236 22.04 -0.76 4.70
C SER A 236 22.32 0.15 3.51
N ILE A 237 23.43 -0.05 2.81
CA ILE A 237 23.76 0.70 1.59
C ILE A 237 22.76 0.40 0.47
N ALA A 238 22.43 -0.88 0.27
CA ALA A 238 21.48 -1.28 -0.74
C ALA A 238 20.09 -0.68 -0.49
N ILE A 239 19.64 -0.64 0.77
CA ILE A 239 18.37 0.01 1.17
C ILE A 239 18.43 1.51 0.89
N ALA A 240 19.51 2.20 1.29
CA ALA A 240 19.63 3.64 1.09
C ALA A 240 19.53 4.00 -0.41
N PHE A 241 20.19 3.23 -1.27
CA PHE A 241 20.04 3.39 -2.72
C PHE A 241 18.61 3.13 -3.19
N MET A 242 17.98 2.03 -2.75
CA MET A 242 16.61 1.71 -3.16
C MET A 242 15.60 2.77 -2.69
N LEU A 243 15.78 3.35 -1.51
CA LEU A 243 14.95 4.44 -1.00
C LEU A 243 15.16 5.72 -1.82
N GLY A 244 16.40 6.04 -2.20
CA GLY A 244 16.70 7.13 -3.13
C GLY A 244 15.99 6.96 -4.48
N ALA A 245 16.06 5.74 -5.03
CA ALA A 245 15.40 5.39 -6.29
C ALA A 245 13.86 5.41 -6.19
N THR A 246 13.33 5.14 -5.01
CA THR A 246 11.89 5.17 -4.73
C THR A 246 11.37 6.60 -4.57
N ALA A 247 12.20 7.51 -4.03
CA ALA A 247 11.83 8.90 -3.75
C ALA A 247 11.64 9.77 -5.02
N PHE A 248 12.29 9.38 -6.14
CA PHE A 248 12.31 10.17 -7.38
C PHE A 248 12.00 9.35 -8.63
N GLY A 249 11.20 9.94 -9.51
CA GLY A 249 10.74 9.37 -10.78
C GLY A 249 11.44 9.96 -11.99
N ASN A 250 11.42 9.23 -13.12
CA ASN A 250 11.92 9.69 -14.43
C ASN A 250 11.07 10.84 -15.03
N SER A 251 9.89 11.11 -14.47
CA SER A 251 9.05 12.21 -14.92
C SER A 251 8.49 12.97 -13.72
N PRO A 252 8.29 14.30 -13.83
CA PRO A 252 7.65 15.09 -12.80
C PRO A 252 6.27 14.51 -12.46
N GLY A 253 5.99 14.27 -11.17
CA GLY A 253 4.72 13.72 -10.71
C GLY A 253 4.59 12.19 -10.74
N ASN A 254 5.58 11.44 -11.25
CA ASN A 254 5.54 9.96 -11.23
C ASN A 254 5.55 9.37 -9.81
N VAL A 255 6.04 10.12 -8.82
CA VAL A 255 6.12 9.70 -7.42
C VAL A 255 5.33 10.67 -6.57
N SER A 256 4.38 10.16 -5.77
CA SER A 256 3.57 10.95 -4.85
C SER A 256 4.45 11.58 -3.74
N PRO A 257 4.13 12.81 -3.28
CA PRO A 257 4.82 13.45 -2.15
C PRO A 257 4.87 12.57 -0.89
N ILE A 258 3.84 11.76 -0.63
CA ILE A 258 3.79 10.84 0.51
C ILE A 258 4.86 9.75 0.39
N ILE A 259 5.02 9.17 -0.81
CA ILE A 259 6.02 8.12 -1.07
C ILE A 259 7.43 8.69 -0.91
N ARG A 260 7.65 9.91 -1.42
CA ARG A 260 8.92 10.63 -1.25
C ARG A 260 9.22 10.91 0.23
N GLY A 261 8.22 11.37 0.99
CA GLY A 261 8.35 11.63 2.43
C GLY A 261 8.73 10.38 3.21
N ILE A 262 8.05 9.25 2.97
CA ILE A 262 8.37 7.96 3.61
C ILE A 262 9.79 7.51 3.26
N ALA A 263 10.21 7.66 2.00
CA ALA A 263 11.55 7.25 1.58
C ALA A 263 12.66 8.09 2.24
N ILE A 264 12.51 9.42 2.29
CA ILE A 264 13.49 10.32 2.91
C ILE A 264 13.54 10.10 4.43
N LEU A 265 12.38 10.09 5.09
CA LEU A 265 12.29 9.83 6.53
C LEU A 265 12.82 8.44 6.88
N GLY A 266 12.58 7.45 6.01
CA GLY A 266 13.09 6.09 6.17
C GLY A 266 14.62 6.04 6.21
N VAL A 267 15.30 6.78 5.34
CA VAL A 267 16.77 6.87 5.35
C VAL A 267 17.28 7.61 6.58
N ILE A 268 16.63 8.71 6.97
CA ILE A 268 17.00 9.45 8.19
C ILE A 268 16.86 8.53 9.40
N LEU A 269 15.76 7.79 9.50
CA LEU A 269 15.50 6.84 10.57
C LEU A 269 16.53 5.69 10.55
N ASP A 270 16.86 5.16 9.38
CA ASP A 270 17.89 4.12 9.23
C ASP A 270 19.24 4.63 9.74
N VAL A 271 19.72 5.77 9.25
CA VAL A 271 20.97 6.40 9.71
C VAL A 271 20.94 6.71 11.21
N THR A 272 19.80 7.13 11.75
CA THR A 272 19.66 7.48 13.18
C THR A 272 19.68 6.25 14.08
N VAL A 273 18.93 5.19 13.75
CA VAL A 273 18.95 3.92 14.50
C VAL A 273 20.35 3.33 14.48
N ASN A 274 20.99 3.42 13.33
CA ASN A 274 22.36 3.02 13.12
C ASN A 274 23.35 3.83 13.98
N TRP A 275 23.25 5.15 14.05
CA TRP A 275 24.08 5.99 14.93
C TRP A 275 23.85 5.75 16.43
N ILE A 276 22.61 5.52 16.86
CA ILE A 276 22.25 5.46 18.28
C ILE A 276 22.39 4.04 18.86
N VAL A 277 21.92 3.02 18.14
CA VAL A 277 21.79 1.65 18.67
C VAL A 277 23.07 0.82 18.45
N ASN A 278 23.85 1.14 17.42
CA ASN A 278 24.97 0.30 16.99
C ASN A 278 26.29 1.10 16.93
N SER A 279 26.58 1.91 17.94
CA SER A 279 27.65 2.94 17.96
C SER A 279 29.06 2.49 17.51
N GLY A 280 29.38 1.20 17.49
CA GLY A 280 30.65 0.64 17.00
C GLY A 280 30.88 0.71 15.49
N ILE A 281 29.84 0.83 14.66
CA ILE A 281 29.89 0.60 13.20
C ILE A 281 29.77 1.90 12.37
N PHE A 282 29.17 2.97 12.90
CA PHE A 282 28.25 3.78 12.09
C PHE A 282 28.69 5.13 11.54
N GLY A 283 29.96 5.53 11.68
CA GLY A 283 30.50 6.69 10.95
C GLY A 283 30.55 6.44 9.43
N ALA A 284 31.20 5.35 9.02
CA ALA A 284 31.41 5.01 7.61
C ALA A 284 30.09 4.61 6.90
N VAL A 285 29.26 3.81 7.55
CA VAL A 285 27.98 3.35 6.97
C VAL A 285 26.97 4.49 6.88
N GLY A 286 26.87 5.36 7.89
CA GLY A 286 26.00 6.53 7.84
C GLY A 286 26.39 7.48 6.70
N PHE A 287 27.70 7.74 6.53
CA PHE A 287 28.21 8.56 5.44
C PHE A 287 27.99 7.90 4.06
N ALA A 288 28.30 6.62 3.92
CA ALA A 288 28.08 5.87 2.68
C ALA A 288 26.59 5.79 2.32
N SER A 289 25.69 5.62 3.28
CA SER A 289 24.24 5.60 3.05
C SER A 289 23.74 6.92 2.44
N ILE A 290 24.27 8.08 2.85
CA ILE A 290 23.90 9.37 2.25
C ILE A 290 24.35 9.44 0.78
N LEU A 291 25.59 9.01 0.49
CA LEU A 291 26.12 8.98 -0.87
C LEU A 291 25.32 8.04 -1.78
N PHE A 292 25.05 6.82 -1.31
CA PHE A 292 24.29 5.83 -2.07
C PHE A 292 22.81 6.17 -2.19
N PHE A 293 22.23 6.89 -1.23
CA PHE A 293 20.92 7.50 -1.42
C PHE A 293 20.93 8.47 -2.61
N GLY A 294 21.94 9.34 -2.71
CA GLY A 294 22.12 10.24 -3.86
C GLY A 294 22.26 9.50 -5.19
N LEU A 295 23.06 8.43 -5.24
CA LEU A 295 23.14 7.54 -6.41
C LEU A 295 21.79 6.88 -6.74
N GLY A 296 21.05 6.50 -5.69
CA GLY A 296 19.69 6.00 -5.79
C GLY A 296 18.75 7.03 -6.42
N VAL A 297 18.81 8.29 -6.00
CA VAL A 297 18.03 9.40 -6.60
C VAL A 297 18.33 9.51 -8.10
N LEU A 298 19.61 9.48 -8.48
CA LEU A 298 20.01 9.55 -9.89
C LEU A 298 19.49 8.36 -10.70
N ALA A 299 19.59 7.14 -10.16
CA ALA A 299 19.02 5.95 -10.78
C ALA A 299 17.49 6.03 -10.88
N GLY A 300 16.84 6.54 -9.82
CA GLY A 300 15.42 6.87 -9.76
C GLY A 300 14.99 7.84 -10.85
N ILE A 301 15.83 8.80 -11.24
CA ILE A 301 15.51 9.72 -12.33
C ILE A 301 15.83 9.08 -13.69
N LYS A 302 16.98 8.42 -13.86
CA LYS A 302 17.43 7.94 -15.19
C LYS A 302 16.82 6.63 -15.66
N ILE A 303 16.46 5.71 -14.77
CA ILE A 303 15.97 4.38 -15.17
C ILE A 303 14.51 4.49 -15.64
N PRO A 304 14.21 4.12 -16.90
CA PRO A 304 12.86 4.18 -17.44
C PRO A 304 11.94 3.17 -16.73
N ALA A 305 10.65 3.46 -16.75
CA ALA A 305 9.66 2.50 -16.24
C ALA A 305 9.64 1.26 -17.13
N ARG A 306 9.42 0.09 -16.52
CA ARG A 306 9.28 -1.18 -17.21
C ARG A 306 8.12 -1.11 -18.18
N ARG A 307 8.23 -1.83 -19.30
CA ARG A 307 7.10 -2.05 -20.20
C ARG A 307 6.05 -2.88 -19.46
N LYS A 308 4.85 -2.31 -19.27
CA LYS A 308 3.71 -3.02 -18.68
C LYS A 308 3.25 -4.13 -19.64
N SER A 309 2.81 -5.26 -19.09
CA SER A 309 2.23 -6.34 -19.90
C SER A 309 0.84 -5.96 -20.42
N LEU A 310 0.37 -6.64 -21.48
CA LEU A 310 -0.97 -6.42 -22.05
C LEU A 310 -2.08 -6.59 -21.00
N ALA A 311 -1.93 -7.53 -20.07
CA ALA A 311 -2.90 -7.74 -18.99
C ALA A 311 -2.94 -6.56 -17.99
N GLU A 312 -1.79 -5.97 -17.68
CA GLU A 312 -1.70 -4.80 -16.79
C GLU A 312 -2.25 -3.55 -17.46
N GLN A 313 -1.95 -3.35 -18.75
CA GLN A 313 -2.51 -2.24 -19.53
C GLN A 313 -4.05 -2.31 -19.59
N ARG A 314 -4.61 -3.52 -19.79
CA ARG A 314 -6.07 -3.74 -19.78
C ARG A 314 -6.67 -3.42 -18.41
N LYS A 315 -6.02 -3.83 -17.32
CA LYS A 315 -6.48 -3.54 -15.95
C LYS A 315 -6.44 -2.04 -15.63
N ASP A 316 -5.37 -1.35 -16.01
CA ASP A 316 -5.24 0.10 -15.82
C ASP A 316 -6.26 0.88 -16.66
N ALA A 317 -6.51 0.45 -17.90
CA ALA A 317 -7.56 1.03 -18.74
C ALA A 317 -8.96 0.85 -18.11
N LEU A 318 -9.20 -0.29 -17.47
CA LEU A 318 -10.46 -0.60 -16.79
C LEU A 318 -10.60 0.23 -15.50
N GLU A 319 -9.54 0.36 -14.69
CA GLU A 319 -9.51 1.23 -13.50
C GLU A 319 -9.68 2.72 -13.89
N MET A 320 -9.02 3.19 -14.95
CA MET A 320 -9.22 4.57 -15.45
C MET A 320 -10.63 4.79 -15.98
N ARG A 321 -11.23 3.82 -16.67
CA ARG A 321 -12.63 3.89 -17.09
C ARG A 321 -13.55 3.96 -15.87
N MET A 322 -13.35 3.10 -14.88
CA MET A 322 -14.15 3.10 -13.64
C MET A 322 -14.00 4.42 -12.86
N GLN A 323 -12.80 4.99 -12.78
CA GLN A 323 -12.58 6.28 -12.12
C GLN A 323 -13.24 7.44 -12.89
N ARG A 324 -13.14 7.45 -14.22
CA ARG A 324 -13.84 8.43 -15.05
C ARG A 324 -15.35 8.30 -14.93
N THR A 325 -15.89 7.08 -14.85
CA THR A 325 -17.32 6.85 -14.62
C THR A 325 -17.75 7.27 -13.22
N ALA A 326 -16.91 7.05 -12.19
CA ALA A 326 -17.20 7.46 -10.81
C ALA A 326 -17.14 8.99 -10.60
N GLN A 327 -16.42 9.72 -11.46
CA GLN A 327 -16.33 11.19 -11.42
C GLN A 327 -17.28 11.89 -12.40
N ARG A 328 -17.96 11.15 -13.28
CA ARG A 328 -18.94 11.72 -14.22
C ARG A 328 -20.26 11.98 -13.53
N ASN A 329 -20.72 13.23 -13.59
CA ASN A 329 -22.06 13.59 -13.16
C ASN A 329 -23.07 13.16 -14.24
N ILE A 330 -23.49 11.90 -14.19
CA ILE A 330 -24.35 11.26 -15.21
C ILE A 330 -25.66 12.02 -15.40
N THR A 331 -26.19 12.66 -14.35
CA THR A 331 -27.39 13.50 -14.45
C THR A 331 -27.12 14.75 -15.28
N ALA A 332 -26.01 15.46 -15.05
CA ALA A 332 -25.65 16.64 -15.82
C ALA A 332 -25.46 16.33 -17.33
N GLU A 333 -24.81 15.21 -17.68
CA GLU A 333 -24.68 14.79 -19.08
C GLU A 333 -26.03 14.46 -19.72
N ARG A 334 -26.96 13.85 -18.97
CA ARG A 334 -28.33 13.60 -19.46
C ARG A 334 -29.09 14.90 -19.71
N HIS A 335 -28.98 15.86 -18.79
CA HIS A 335 -29.63 17.16 -18.96
C HIS A 335 -29.16 17.86 -20.24
N VAL A 336 -27.83 17.94 -20.47
CA VAL A 336 -27.26 18.54 -21.69
C VAL A 336 -27.78 17.84 -22.94
N LYS A 337 -27.75 16.50 -22.97
CA LYS A 337 -28.24 15.72 -24.11
C LYS A 337 -29.73 15.94 -24.39
N THR A 338 -30.56 16.11 -23.35
CA THR A 338 -31.97 16.47 -23.54
C THR A 338 -32.10 17.82 -24.24
N ARG A 339 -31.30 18.84 -23.86
CA ARG A 339 -31.35 20.18 -24.47
C ARG A 339 -30.87 20.15 -25.92
N GLU A 340 -29.80 19.41 -26.20
CA GLU A 340 -29.32 19.21 -27.58
C GLU A 340 -30.41 18.61 -28.49
N LYS A 341 -31.18 17.62 -27.99
CA LYS A 341 -32.29 17.04 -28.76
C LYS A 341 -33.45 18.01 -29.00
N ILE A 342 -33.70 18.92 -28.06
CA ILE A 342 -34.71 19.98 -28.23
C ILE A 342 -34.28 20.90 -29.37
N ASP A 343 -33.03 21.37 -29.33
CA ASP A 343 -32.48 22.30 -30.32
C ASP A 343 -32.38 21.64 -31.71
N GLU A 344 -31.90 20.40 -31.77
CA GLU A 344 -31.86 19.60 -33.00
C GLU A 344 -33.26 19.40 -33.58
N GLY A 345 -34.24 19.01 -32.74
CA GLY A 345 -35.62 18.80 -33.18
C GLY A 345 -36.26 20.05 -33.78
N PHE A 346 -36.05 21.22 -33.18
CA PHE A 346 -36.56 22.47 -33.75
C PHE A 346 -35.77 22.94 -34.98
N SER A 347 -34.46 22.69 -35.03
CA SER A 347 -33.65 22.99 -36.22
C SER A 347 -34.10 22.17 -37.43
N GLU A 348 -34.35 20.87 -37.24
CA GLU A 348 -34.86 20.00 -38.30
C GLU A 348 -36.28 20.42 -38.75
N ALA A 349 -37.13 20.88 -37.83
CA ALA A 349 -38.43 21.43 -38.18
C ALA A 349 -38.32 22.70 -39.05
N GLN A 350 -37.37 23.59 -38.73
CA GLN A 350 -37.11 24.79 -39.54
C GLN A 350 -36.59 24.47 -40.94
N LYS A 351 -35.85 23.36 -41.09
CA LYS A 351 -35.37 22.86 -42.39
C LYS A 351 -36.44 22.11 -43.19
N GLY A 352 -37.64 21.90 -42.63
CA GLY A 352 -38.73 21.16 -43.27
C GLY A 352 -38.64 19.63 -43.12
N HIS A 353 -37.73 19.12 -42.29
CA HIS A 353 -37.59 17.68 -42.02
C HIS A 353 -38.51 17.23 -40.87
N TYR A 354 -39.82 17.25 -41.12
CA TYR A 354 -40.83 17.06 -40.06
C TYR A 354 -40.80 15.69 -39.38
N ASP A 355 -40.44 14.61 -40.09
CA ASP A 355 -40.32 13.27 -39.49
C ASP A 355 -39.14 13.18 -38.53
N ALA A 356 -37.98 13.73 -38.91
CA ALA A 356 -36.80 13.78 -38.06
C ALA A 356 -37.04 14.67 -36.83
N ALA A 357 -37.68 15.83 -37.05
CA ALA A 357 -38.10 16.73 -35.99
C ALA A 357 -39.04 16.04 -34.99
N LYS A 358 -40.07 15.35 -35.47
CA LYS A 358 -41.00 14.57 -34.64
C LYS A 358 -40.27 13.58 -33.76
N ILE A 359 -39.35 12.78 -34.31
CA ILE A 359 -38.60 11.78 -33.53
C ILE A 359 -37.80 12.47 -32.41
N CYS A 360 -37.05 13.53 -32.73
CA CYS A 360 -36.21 14.23 -31.77
C CYS A 360 -37.03 14.91 -30.67
N LEU A 361 -38.10 15.62 -31.05
CA LEU A 361 -38.96 16.36 -30.14
C LEU A 361 -39.77 15.44 -29.22
N CYS A 362 -40.30 14.33 -29.72
CA CYS A 362 -41.01 13.34 -28.89
C CYS A 362 -40.07 12.68 -27.86
N GLN A 363 -38.84 12.33 -28.28
CA GLN A 363 -37.84 11.78 -27.38
C GLN A 363 -37.40 12.82 -26.34
N ALA A 364 -37.24 14.08 -26.75
CA ALA A 364 -36.90 15.17 -25.86
C ALA A 364 -38.00 15.42 -24.82
N MET A 365 -39.29 15.43 -25.21
CA MET A 365 -40.41 15.61 -24.30
C MET A 365 -40.45 14.53 -23.23
N THR A 366 -40.31 13.28 -23.66
CA THR A 366 -40.30 12.13 -22.76
C THR A 366 -39.10 12.17 -21.81
N ALA A 367 -37.91 12.52 -22.30
CA ALA A 367 -36.71 12.65 -21.49
C ALA A 367 -36.83 13.79 -20.47
N LEU A 368 -37.32 14.96 -20.89
CA LEU A 368 -37.49 16.15 -20.05
C LEU A 368 -38.48 15.89 -18.92
N LEU A 369 -39.60 15.21 -19.22
CA LEU A 369 -40.58 14.79 -18.21
C LEU A 369 -40.02 13.78 -17.20
N GLN A 370 -38.92 13.10 -17.51
CA GLN A 370 -38.28 12.11 -16.62
C GLN A 370 -37.14 12.69 -15.78
N GLU A 371 -36.72 13.93 -16.01
CA GLU A 371 -35.56 14.54 -15.32
C GLU A 371 -35.73 14.67 -13.80
N GLN A 372 -34.59 14.64 -13.08
CA GLN A 372 -34.53 14.78 -11.63
C GLN A 372 -33.33 15.66 -11.24
N PRO A 373 -33.54 16.91 -10.77
CA PRO A 373 -34.83 17.58 -10.59
C PRO A 373 -35.53 17.91 -11.93
N LEU A 374 -36.85 18.09 -11.90
CA LEU A 374 -37.61 18.53 -13.08
C LEU A 374 -37.37 20.02 -13.31
N ASP A 375 -36.98 20.37 -14.53
CA ASP A 375 -36.79 21.76 -14.96
C ASP A 375 -38.11 22.33 -15.50
N HIS A 376 -38.89 22.97 -14.60
CA HIS A 376 -40.22 23.52 -14.93
C HIS A 376 -40.17 24.59 -16.02
N GLU A 377 -39.14 25.43 -16.04
CA GLU A 377 -39.05 26.54 -17.00
C GLU A 377 -38.79 26.01 -18.40
N THR A 378 -37.83 25.09 -18.54
CA THR A 378 -37.53 24.45 -19.84
C THR A 378 -38.71 23.63 -20.32
N LEU A 379 -39.39 22.88 -19.45
CA LEU A 379 -40.58 22.11 -19.81
C LEU A 379 -41.72 23.00 -20.30
N LYS A 380 -41.99 24.12 -19.62
CA LYS A 380 -43.02 25.09 -20.03
C LYS A 380 -42.71 25.66 -21.41
N LYS A 381 -41.52 26.23 -21.60
CA LYS A 381 -41.08 26.80 -22.89
C LYS A 381 -41.13 25.77 -24.01
N PHE A 382 -40.75 24.53 -23.71
CA PHE A 382 -40.78 23.45 -24.68
C PHE A 382 -42.20 23.05 -25.07
N ALA A 383 -43.11 22.91 -24.09
CA ALA A 383 -44.52 22.62 -24.31
C ALA A 383 -45.22 23.71 -25.14
N GLU A 384 -44.99 24.99 -24.84
CA GLU A 384 -45.55 26.11 -25.59
C GLU A 384 -45.10 26.08 -27.07
N ARG A 385 -43.81 25.81 -27.29
CA ARG A 385 -43.22 25.83 -28.64
C ARG A 385 -43.63 24.61 -29.46
N ILE A 386 -43.73 23.43 -28.85
CA ILE A 386 -44.10 22.20 -29.56
C ILE A 386 -45.61 22.13 -29.90
N VAL A 387 -46.45 22.79 -29.11
CA VAL A 387 -47.90 22.88 -29.34
C VAL A 387 -48.26 23.97 -30.37
N SER A 388 -47.34 24.91 -30.60
CA SER A 388 -47.52 26.07 -31.47
C SER A 388 -48.08 25.70 -32.86
N PRO A 389 -49.06 26.45 -33.40
CA PRO A 389 -49.57 26.24 -34.75
C PRO A 389 -48.50 26.38 -35.85
N SER A 390 -47.36 27.00 -35.54
CA SER A 390 -46.23 27.15 -36.46
C SER A 390 -45.40 25.88 -36.64
N LEU A 391 -45.59 24.87 -35.79
CA LEU A 391 -44.89 23.58 -35.87
C LEU A 391 -45.81 22.48 -36.38
N PHE A 392 -45.47 21.93 -37.55
CA PHE A 392 -46.22 20.84 -38.17
C PHE A 392 -45.58 19.49 -37.85
N ILE A 393 -45.87 18.97 -36.65
CA ILE A 393 -45.55 17.57 -36.29
C ILE A 393 -46.84 16.80 -35.99
N ASP A 394 -46.93 15.59 -36.51
CA ASP A 394 -48.07 14.71 -36.26
C ASP A 394 -47.81 13.83 -35.03
N VAL A 395 -48.46 14.15 -33.91
CA VAL A 395 -48.36 13.41 -32.65
C VAL A 395 -49.76 13.01 -32.22
N THR A 396 -49.94 11.76 -31.81
CA THR A 396 -51.26 11.21 -31.47
C THR A 396 -51.87 11.94 -30.27
N SER A 397 -53.20 12.09 -30.28
CA SER A 397 -53.96 12.70 -29.17
C SER A 397 -53.64 12.06 -27.82
N THR A 398 -53.52 10.74 -27.79
CA THR A 398 -53.16 9.95 -26.60
C THR A 398 -51.81 10.32 -26.02
N GLN A 399 -50.81 10.58 -26.87
CA GLN A 399 -49.46 10.93 -26.43
C GLN A 399 -49.41 12.33 -25.82
N TRP A 400 -50.13 13.30 -26.40
CA TRP A 400 -50.30 14.63 -25.83
C TRP A 400 -50.94 14.58 -24.44
N ILE A 401 -51.99 13.77 -24.30
CA ILE A 401 -52.71 13.59 -23.03
C ILE A 401 -51.82 12.92 -21.98
N GLU A 402 -51.02 11.92 -22.35
CA GLU A 402 -50.07 11.26 -21.46
C GLU A 402 -48.98 12.22 -20.94
N TRP A 403 -48.38 13.01 -21.84
CA TRP A 403 -47.40 14.01 -21.46
C TRP A 403 -48.00 15.08 -20.54
N GLY A 404 -49.20 15.54 -20.87
CA GLY A 404 -49.94 16.48 -20.02
C GLY A 404 -50.27 15.92 -18.64
N GLY A 405 -50.69 14.66 -18.54
CA GLY A 405 -50.92 13.98 -17.27
C GLY A 405 -49.64 13.80 -16.45
N THR A 406 -48.51 13.54 -17.10
CA THR A 406 -47.20 13.41 -16.44
C THR A 406 -46.67 14.75 -15.97
N ALA A 407 -46.85 15.83 -16.75
CA ALA A 407 -46.51 17.18 -16.32
C ALA A 407 -47.33 17.60 -15.09
N LYS A 408 -48.62 17.28 -15.07
CA LYS A 408 -49.52 17.52 -13.93
C LYS A 408 -49.05 16.77 -12.68
N SER A 409 -48.75 15.47 -12.78
CA SER A 409 -48.31 14.68 -11.62
C SER A 409 -46.98 15.15 -11.03
N ARG A 410 -46.14 15.78 -11.85
CA ARG A 410 -44.87 16.39 -11.45
C ARG A 410 -44.96 17.89 -11.10
N GLY A 411 -46.16 18.47 -11.05
CA GLY A 411 -46.39 19.83 -10.56
C GLY A 411 -46.19 20.96 -11.57
N CYS A 412 -45.98 20.67 -12.86
CA CYS A 412 -45.83 21.69 -13.91
C CYS A 412 -47.18 21.96 -14.61
N MET A 413 -48.02 22.78 -13.99
CA MET A 413 -49.42 22.96 -14.41
C MET A 413 -49.57 23.71 -15.75
N ASP A 414 -48.74 24.72 -16.02
CA ASP A 414 -48.77 25.46 -17.29
C ASP A 414 -48.48 24.54 -18.48
N ALA A 415 -47.41 23.74 -18.39
CA ALA A 415 -47.07 22.76 -19.43
C ALA A 415 -48.15 21.67 -19.55
N ALA A 416 -48.72 21.23 -18.42
CA ALA A 416 -49.80 20.26 -18.42
C ALA A 416 -51.03 20.79 -19.19
N LEU A 417 -51.43 22.05 -18.98
CA LEU A 417 -52.55 22.67 -19.71
C LEU A 417 -52.30 22.70 -21.21
N SER A 418 -51.15 23.24 -21.65
CA SER A 418 -50.85 23.33 -23.09
C SER A 418 -50.88 21.98 -23.80
N LEU A 419 -50.34 20.93 -23.14
CA LEU A 419 -50.30 19.57 -23.70
C LEU A 419 -51.67 18.90 -23.68
N LEU A 420 -52.41 19.00 -22.57
CA LEU A 420 -53.75 18.42 -22.44
C LEU A 420 -54.75 19.06 -23.41
N GLU A 421 -54.70 20.38 -23.58
CA GLU A 421 -55.58 21.11 -24.50
C GLU A 421 -55.29 20.75 -25.96
N LYS A 422 -54.02 20.63 -26.33
CA LYS A 422 -53.62 20.13 -27.65
C LYS A 422 -54.12 18.72 -27.89
N GLY A 423 -53.98 17.84 -26.91
CA GLY A 423 -54.49 16.47 -26.97
C GLY A 423 -56.02 16.43 -27.12
N LEU A 424 -56.74 17.24 -26.33
CA LEU A 424 -58.20 17.36 -26.39
C LEU A 424 -58.72 17.85 -27.74
N ALA A 425 -58.01 18.79 -28.38
CA ALA A 425 -58.41 19.29 -29.70
C ALA A 425 -58.34 18.22 -30.80
N LEU A 426 -57.50 17.19 -30.61
CA LEU A 426 -57.29 16.10 -31.56
C LEU A 426 -58.07 14.82 -31.19
N GLU A 427 -58.48 14.69 -29.93
CA GLU A 427 -59.10 13.47 -29.40
C GLU A 427 -60.54 13.29 -29.89
N LYS A 428 -60.84 12.07 -30.37
CA LYS A 428 -62.17 11.70 -30.87
C LYS A 428 -62.87 10.68 -29.96
N ASP A 429 -62.12 9.95 -29.13
CA ASP A 429 -62.70 9.01 -28.18
C ASP A 429 -63.28 9.77 -26.97
N PRO A 430 -64.60 9.73 -26.74
CA PRO A 430 -65.24 10.42 -25.62
C PRO A 430 -64.70 9.95 -24.26
N LYS A 431 -64.26 8.69 -24.11
CA LYS A 431 -63.72 8.19 -22.83
C LYS A 431 -62.37 8.82 -22.49
N ILE A 432 -61.50 8.96 -23.48
CA ILE A 432 -60.17 9.56 -23.31
C ILE A 432 -60.32 11.08 -23.15
N ALA A 433 -61.17 11.71 -23.97
CA ALA A 433 -61.48 13.12 -23.88
C ALA A 433 -62.03 13.51 -22.50
N ARG A 434 -62.92 12.70 -21.90
CA ARG A 434 -63.45 12.95 -20.55
C ARG A 434 -62.35 13.03 -19.48
N ARG A 435 -61.34 12.17 -19.52
CA ARG A 435 -60.22 12.20 -18.56
C ARG A 435 -59.36 13.45 -18.70
N ALA A 436 -59.10 13.87 -19.94
CA ALA A 436 -58.35 15.08 -20.20
C ALA A 436 -59.18 16.34 -19.87
N LEU A 437 -60.47 16.39 -20.18
CA LEU A 437 -61.40 17.47 -19.79
C LEU A 437 -61.45 17.65 -18.28
N TYR A 438 -61.57 16.54 -17.53
CA TYR A 438 -61.50 16.56 -16.07
C TYR A 438 -60.17 17.14 -15.58
N SER A 439 -59.06 16.69 -16.17
CA SER A 439 -57.73 17.14 -15.76
C SER A 439 -57.48 18.62 -16.03
N VAL A 440 -57.94 19.13 -17.17
CA VAL A 440 -57.89 20.57 -17.51
C VAL A 440 -58.78 21.38 -16.58
N GLY A 441 -60.04 20.94 -16.36
CA GLY A 441 -60.96 21.61 -15.45
C GLY A 441 -60.44 21.67 -14.01
N GLU A 442 -59.87 20.56 -13.52
CA GLU A 442 -59.24 20.51 -12.19
C GLU A 442 -58.07 21.48 -12.06
N ILE A 443 -57.18 21.54 -13.06
CA ILE A 443 -56.02 22.46 -13.03
C ILE A 443 -56.51 23.91 -13.03
N ARG A 444 -57.38 24.28 -13.98
CA ARG A 444 -57.90 25.64 -14.14
C ARG A 444 -58.60 26.16 -12.87
N ILE A 445 -59.42 25.32 -12.24
CA ILE A 445 -60.12 25.68 -11.01
C ILE A 445 -59.17 25.76 -9.81
N ARG A 446 -58.31 24.75 -9.60
CA ARG A 446 -57.45 24.72 -8.39
C ARG A 446 -56.34 25.75 -8.41
N TYR A 447 -55.86 26.13 -9.59
CA TYR A 447 -54.77 27.08 -9.75
C TYR A 447 -55.25 28.48 -10.17
N GLY A 448 -56.56 28.70 -10.30
CA GLY A 448 -57.14 30.02 -10.62
C GLY A 448 -56.85 30.51 -12.04
N ILE A 449 -56.56 29.59 -12.96
CA ILE A 449 -56.27 29.90 -14.37
C ILE A 449 -57.58 29.73 -15.15
N GLU A 450 -58.24 30.83 -15.50
CA GLU A 450 -59.52 30.83 -16.24
C GLU A 450 -60.56 29.85 -15.63
N PRO A 451 -60.98 30.09 -14.36
CA PRO A 451 -61.80 29.14 -13.61
C PRO A 451 -63.17 28.88 -14.24
N ASP A 452 -63.75 29.86 -14.94
CA ASP A 452 -65.05 29.72 -15.62
C ASP A 452 -64.99 28.74 -16.79
N GLU A 453 -63.91 28.78 -17.58
CA GLU A 453 -63.66 27.76 -18.59
C GLU A 453 -63.43 26.40 -17.92
N GLY A 454 -62.74 26.37 -16.78
CA GLY A 454 -62.59 25.17 -15.96
C GLY A 454 -63.93 24.53 -15.56
N LYS A 455 -64.91 25.36 -15.15
CA LYS A 455 -66.27 24.92 -14.82
C LYS A 455 -66.95 24.30 -16.05
N GLN A 456 -66.93 24.99 -17.19
CA GLN A 456 -67.50 24.48 -18.45
C GLN A 456 -66.88 23.14 -18.87
N ARG A 457 -65.56 22.96 -18.71
CA ARG A 457 -64.91 21.68 -19.01
C ARG A 457 -65.37 20.56 -18.08
N LEU A 458 -65.60 20.83 -16.80
CA LEU A 458 -66.12 19.85 -15.84
C LEU A 458 -67.60 19.52 -16.09
N GLU A 459 -68.43 20.48 -16.46
CA GLU A 459 -69.83 20.24 -16.87
C GLU A 459 -69.87 19.29 -18.07
N LYS A 460 -69.01 19.52 -19.07
CA LYS A 460 -68.88 18.64 -20.23
C LYS A 460 -68.43 17.21 -19.89
N VAL A 461 -67.69 17.01 -18.79
CA VAL A 461 -67.33 15.65 -18.31
C VAL A 461 -68.57 14.88 -17.84
N ILE A 462 -69.51 15.58 -17.19
CA ILE A 462 -70.77 15.04 -16.69
C ILE A 462 -71.70 14.73 -17.86
N GLU A 463 -71.82 15.65 -18.82
CA GLU A 463 -72.62 15.46 -20.04
C GLU A 463 -72.19 14.22 -20.84
N LEU A 464 -70.88 13.98 -20.96
CA LEU A 464 -70.34 12.84 -21.70
C LEU A 464 -70.42 11.50 -20.91
N GLY A 465 -70.88 11.53 -19.66
CA GLY A 465 -71.20 10.34 -18.87
C GLY A 465 -71.41 10.67 -17.40
N ASP A 466 -72.62 10.43 -16.88
CA ASP A 466 -73.04 10.87 -15.54
C ASP A 466 -72.93 9.79 -14.45
N GLY A 467 -72.71 8.53 -14.84
CA GLY A 467 -72.82 7.36 -13.94
C GLY A 467 -71.53 6.86 -13.31
N ASP A 468 -70.39 7.53 -13.50
CA ASP A 468 -69.08 7.03 -13.07
C ASP A 468 -68.38 7.90 -12.01
N LEU A 469 -67.28 7.36 -11.47
CA LEU A 469 -66.48 8.01 -10.43
C LEU A 469 -65.96 9.38 -10.88
N LEU A 470 -65.63 9.55 -12.16
CA LEU A 470 -65.10 10.79 -12.71
C LEU A 470 -66.15 11.89 -12.74
N ALA A 471 -67.40 11.55 -13.11
CA ALA A 471 -68.54 12.47 -13.03
C ALA A 471 -68.84 12.90 -11.59
N THR A 472 -68.81 11.95 -10.65
CA THR A 472 -68.99 12.23 -9.22
C THR A 472 -67.91 13.19 -8.70
N GLN A 473 -66.66 13.00 -9.12
CA GLN A 473 -65.56 13.89 -8.75
C GLN A 473 -65.67 15.27 -9.40
N ALA A 474 -66.19 15.37 -10.62
CA ALA A 474 -66.44 16.64 -11.31
C ALA A 474 -67.53 17.45 -10.57
N LYS A 475 -68.68 16.82 -10.25
CA LYS A 475 -69.77 17.43 -9.46
C LYS A 475 -69.26 18.00 -8.13
N ARG A 476 -68.51 17.21 -7.38
CA ARG A 476 -67.91 17.66 -6.11
C ARG A 476 -66.97 18.85 -6.24
N MET A 477 -66.27 19.00 -7.37
CA MET A 477 -65.39 20.16 -7.59
C MET A 477 -66.18 21.40 -7.99
N LEU A 478 -67.25 21.24 -8.77
CA LEU A 478 -68.18 22.34 -9.10
C LEU A 478 -68.90 22.86 -7.85
N GLU A 479 -69.44 21.97 -7.02
CA GLU A 479 -70.09 22.32 -5.74
C GLU A 479 -69.15 23.10 -4.79
N LYS A 480 -67.86 22.72 -4.74
CA LYS A 480 -66.86 23.41 -3.90
C LYS A 480 -66.45 24.78 -4.39
N THR A 481 -66.76 25.14 -5.63
CA THR A 481 -66.32 26.39 -6.28
C THR A 481 -67.46 27.37 -6.57
N GLY A 482 -68.60 27.17 -5.89
CA GLY A 482 -69.73 28.08 -5.90
C GLY A 482 -70.62 27.92 -7.13
N VAL A 483 -71.23 26.74 -7.26
CA VAL A 483 -72.60 26.56 -7.78
C VAL A 483 -73.43 25.96 -6.65
#